data_AF-A0A8C7FTW0-F1
#
_entry.id   AF-A0A8C7FTW0-F1
#
_cell.length_a   1.000
_cell.length_b   1.000
_cell.length_c   1.000
_cell.angle_alpha   90.00
_cell.angle_beta   90.00
_cell.angle_gamma   90.00
#
_symmetry.space_group_name_H-M   'P 1'
#
loop_
_entity.id
_entity.type
_entity.pdbx_description
1 polymer ?
#
loop_
_entity_poly.entity_id
_entity_poly.type
_entity_poly.pdbx_seq_one_letter_code
_entity_poly.pdbx_strand_id
1 'polypeptide(L)'
;MPVFYSPIPQNLRMGLASVGGSVFTNNRTGDFSSDYNKDQDDKTVNELVSHLPLQMILYFNIFFFPCWWVSAVLMLDLKLYYLPGYYQALLVTGVVLLTICEITRLYLGYIGNLKEKVPELAGFWLISFLFQLPILLFFLTDEDIIILPLERAVHSIYLLFILSELLASFFALRAMTRKLTLLFHLRQFGEVENLHHLHHHHLHIAGKSPAFGMPYYGRTVLPMPPHTNNVHSH
;
A
#
# COMPACT_ATOMS: atom_id res chain seq x y z
N MET A 1 -1.75 -26.12 42.06
CA MET A 1 -3.07 -26.59 41.57
C MET A 1 -3.60 -25.55 40.58
N PRO A 2 -4.14 -25.97 39.43
CA PRO A 2 -4.23 -25.15 38.21
C PRO A 2 -5.44 -24.18 38.18
N VAL A 3 -5.24 -23.06 37.49
CA VAL A 3 -6.24 -22.05 37.15
C VAL A 3 -7.00 -22.48 35.88
N PHE A 4 -8.31 -22.67 35.98
CA PHE A 4 -9.19 -22.98 34.85
C PHE A 4 -9.76 -21.69 34.25
N TYR A 5 -9.49 -21.46 32.97
CA TYR A 5 -10.25 -20.52 32.14
C TYR A 5 -11.51 -21.23 31.63
N SER A 6 -12.69 -20.64 31.84
CA SER A 6 -13.94 -21.09 31.20
C SER A 6 -14.06 -20.48 29.80
N PRO A 7 -14.17 -21.28 28.71
CA PRO A 7 -14.38 -20.75 27.36
C PRO A 7 -15.84 -20.36 27.15
N ILE A 8 -16.07 -19.14 26.65
CA ILE A 8 -17.38 -18.65 26.21
C ILE A 8 -17.74 -19.33 24.87
N PRO A 9 -19.00 -19.82 24.69
CA PRO A 9 -19.35 -20.68 23.57
C PRO A 9 -19.51 -19.93 22.22
N GLN A 10 -19.08 -20.58 21.14
CA GLN A 10 -18.95 -20.03 19.78
C GLN A 10 -20.29 -19.83 19.03
N ASN A 11 -21.37 -20.44 19.50
CA ASN A 11 -22.70 -20.38 18.86
C ASN A 11 -23.38 -19.00 18.97
N LEU A 12 -22.95 -18.15 19.91
CA LEU A 12 -23.51 -16.81 20.09
C LEU A 12 -22.86 -15.75 19.17
N ARG A 13 -21.69 -16.02 18.59
CA ARG A 13 -21.04 -15.10 17.65
C ARG A 13 -21.67 -15.11 16.26
N MET A 14 -22.21 -16.25 15.81
CA MET A 14 -22.80 -16.38 14.48
C MET A 14 -24.22 -15.80 14.42
N GLY A 15 -25.00 -15.89 15.51
CA GLY A 15 -26.36 -15.34 15.57
C GLY A 15 -26.42 -13.80 15.62
N LEU A 16 -25.43 -13.13 16.22
CA LEU A 16 -25.39 -11.66 16.24
C LEU A 16 -24.84 -11.08 14.92
N ALA A 17 -23.98 -11.81 14.22
CA ALA A 17 -23.53 -11.42 12.87
C ALA A 17 -24.64 -11.55 11.82
N SER A 18 -25.56 -12.52 11.95
CA SER A 18 -26.68 -12.69 11.01
C SER A 18 -27.81 -11.68 11.23
N VAL A 19 -28.00 -11.19 12.46
CA VAL A 19 -29.07 -10.24 12.78
C VAL A 19 -28.71 -8.80 12.38
N GLY A 20 -27.42 -8.44 12.33
CA GLY A 20 -26.97 -7.13 11.85
C GLY A 20 -27.21 -6.88 10.35
N GLY A 21 -27.23 -7.94 9.54
CA GLY A 21 -27.48 -7.83 8.09
C GLY A 21 -28.95 -7.71 7.71
N SER A 22 -29.87 -8.15 8.58
CA SER A 22 -31.30 -8.25 8.26
C SER A 22 -32.07 -6.93 8.33
N VAL A 23 -31.50 -5.87 8.93
CA VAL A 23 -32.23 -4.62 9.17
C VAL A 23 -32.03 -3.59 8.04
N PHE A 24 -31.05 -3.79 7.15
CA PHE A 24 -30.79 -2.87 6.03
C PHE A 24 -31.06 -3.43 4.63
N THR A 25 -31.52 -4.68 4.49
CA THR A 25 -31.83 -5.27 3.18
C THR A 25 -33.34 -5.41 2.99
N ASN A 26 -34.05 -4.28 2.92
CA ASN A 26 -35.40 -4.29 2.39
C ASN A 26 -35.62 -3.11 1.44
N ASN A 27 -35.10 -3.24 0.22
CA ASN A 27 -35.84 -2.81 -0.95
C ASN A 27 -35.74 -3.89 -2.04
N ARG A 28 -36.76 -4.75 -2.05
CA ARG A 28 -37.10 -5.76 -3.06
C ARG A 28 -37.06 -5.12 -4.45
N THR A 29 -36.36 -5.66 -5.45
CA THR A 29 -36.89 -6.60 -6.46
C THR A 29 -35.74 -6.98 -7.42
N GLY A 30 -35.42 -8.25 -7.65
CA GLY A 30 -34.54 -8.62 -8.79
C GLY A 30 -33.62 -9.82 -8.58
N ASP A 31 -34.17 -10.93 -8.11
CA ASP A 31 -33.47 -12.05 -7.48
C ASP A 31 -32.76 -13.00 -8.47
N PHE A 32 -32.60 -12.60 -9.74
CA PHE A 32 -31.77 -13.30 -10.72
C PHE A 32 -30.44 -12.58 -11.00
N SER A 33 -30.30 -11.30 -10.63
CA SER A 33 -29.07 -10.53 -10.87
C SER A 33 -28.08 -10.56 -9.70
N SER A 34 -28.51 -10.96 -8.49
CA SER A 34 -27.64 -10.90 -7.30
C SER A 34 -26.54 -11.96 -7.28
N ASP A 35 -26.75 -13.13 -7.88
CA ASP A 35 -25.74 -14.19 -7.94
C ASP A 35 -24.69 -13.87 -9.01
N TYR A 36 -25.13 -13.34 -10.16
CA TYR A 36 -24.23 -12.74 -11.16
C TYR A 36 -23.46 -11.57 -10.57
N ASN A 37 -24.08 -10.65 -9.83
CA ASN A 37 -23.38 -9.51 -9.25
C ASN A 37 -22.38 -9.91 -8.15
N LYS A 38 -22.61 -11.01 -7.43
CA LYS A 38 -21.69 -11.48 -6.39
C LYS A 38 -20.50 -12.24 -6.97
N ASP A 39 -20.72 -13.06 -7.99
CA ASP A 39 -19.64 -13.67 -8.77
C ASP A 39 -18.89 -12.64 -9.63
N GLN A 40 -19.58 -11.60 -10.11
CA GLN A 40 -18.99 -10.46 -10.80
C GLN A 40 -18.23 -9.59 -9.81
N ASP A 41 -18.72 -9.33 -8.60
CA ASP A 41 -17.98 -8.59 -7.57
C ASP A 41 -16.77 -9.39 -7.09
N ASP A 42 -16.88 -10.70 -6.84
CA ASP A 42 -15.72 -11.51 -6.44
C ASP A 42 -14.71 -11.68 -7.58
N LYS A 43 -15.15 -11.80 -8.84
CA LYS A 43 -14.24 -11.73 -10.01
C LYS A 43 -13.65 -10.35 -10.19
N THR A 44 -14.43 -9.27 -10.05
CA THR A 44 -13.96 -7.89 -10.22
C THR A 44 -13.02 -7.52 -9.08
N VAL A 45 -13.25 -8.01 -7.86
CA VAL A 45 -12.36 -7.85 -6.70
C VAL A 45 -11.07 -8.64 -6.92
N ASN A 46 -11.13 -9.89 -7.40
CA ASN A 46 -9.94 -10.71 -7.65
C ASN A 46 -9.14 -10.29 -8.91
N GLU A 47 -9.82 -9.72 -9.90
CA GLU A 47 -9.25 -9.11 -11.12
C GLU A 47 -8.75 -7.68 -10.85
N LEU A 48 -9.26 -7.02 -9.80
CA LEU A 48 -8.69 -5.77 -9.25
C LEU A 48 -7.45 -6.00 -8.37
N VAL A 49 -7.24 -7.21 -7.85
CA VAL A 49 -6.21 -7.55 -6.85
C VAL A 49 -4.80 -7.68 -7.45
N SER A 50 -4.66 -7.71 -8.78
CA SER A 50 -3.35 -7.64 -9.44
C SER A 50 -3.46 -7.03 -10.83
N HIS A 51 -2.57 -6.10 -11.18
CA HIS A 51 -2.53 -5.53 -12.52
C HIS A 51 -1.94 -6.59 -13.47
N LEU A 52 -2.79 -7.40 -14.09
CA LEU A 52 -2.43 -8.54 -14.96
C LEU A 52 -1.32 -8.22 -15.98
N PRO A 53 -1.33 -7.06 -16.67
CA PRO A 53 -0.27 -6.70 -17.62
C PRO A 53 1.10 -6.54 -16.96
N LEU A 54 1.16 -5.95 -15.76
CA LEU A 54 2.42 -5.75 -15.03
C LEU A 54 3.04 -7.09 -14.64
N GLN A 55 2.20 -8.03 -14.17
CA GLN A 55 2.65 -9.36 -13.78
C GLN A 55 3.16 -10.18 -14.97
N MET A 56 2.52 -10.04 -16.14
CA MET A 56 2.99 -10.71 -17.36
C MET A 56 4.35 -10.17 -17.82
N ILE A 57 4.57 -8.86 -17.78
CA ILE A 57 5.86 -8.28 -18.18
C ILE A 57 6.97 -8.69 -17.18
N LEU A 58 6.69 -8.63 -15.86
CA LEU A 58 7.63 -9.09 -14.83
C LEU A 58 8.02 -10.58 -15.02
N TYR A 59 7.05 -11.42 -15.39
CA TYR A 59 7.31 -12.83 -15.67
C TYR A 59 8.32 -13.01 -16.81
N PHE A 60 8.12 -12.32 -17.94
CA PHE A 60 9.08 -12.37 -19.05
C PHE A 60 10.46 -11.82 -18.64
N ASN A 61 10.48 -10.78 -17.81
CA ASN A 61 11.72 -10.19 -17.32
C ASN A 61 12.55 -11.18 -16.49
N ILE A 62 11.91 -12.02 -15.66
CA ILE A 62 12.60 -13.07 -14.89
C ILE A 62 13.38 -14.04 -15.78
N PHE A 63 12.85 -14.42 -16.95
CA PHE A 63 13.55 -15.31 -17.89
C PHE A 63 14.58 -14.56 -18.73
N PHE A 64 14.30 -13.31 -19.08
CA PHE A 64 15.22 -12.49 -19.86
C PHE A 64 16.46 -12.09 -19.03
N PHE A 65 16.30 -11.85 -17.73
CA PHE A 65 17.35 -11.33 -16.86
C PHE A 65 18.62 -12.20 -16.82
N PRO A 66 18.57 -13.54 -16.62
CA PRO A 66 19.78 -14.37 -16.69
C PRO A 66 20.49 -14.29 -18.05
N CYS A 67 19.73 -14.26 -19.14
CA CYS A 67 20.29 -14.13 -20.48
C CYS A 67 20.97 -12.77 -20.68
N TRP A 68 20.30 -11.70 -20.26
CA TRP A 68 20.84 -10.34 -20.25
C TRP A 68 22.13 -10.28 -19.43
N TRP A 69 22.12 -10.82 -18.21
CA TRP A 69 23.26 -10.78 -17.29
C TRP A 69 24.48 -11.53 -17.86
N VAL A 70 24.29 -12.74 -18.37
CA VAL A 70 25.39 -13.50 -19.01
C VAL A 70 25.96 -12.72 -20.18
N SER A 71 25.12 -12.17 -21.04
CA SER A 71 25.60 -11.38 -22.17
C SER A 71 26.33 -10.12 -21.72
N ALA A 72 25.84 -9.40 -20.71
CA ALA A 72 26.47 -8.20 -20.16
C ALA A 72 27.85 -8.51 -19.58
N VAL A 73 28.00 -9.61 -18.84
CA VAL A 73 29.29 -10.06 -18.29
C VAL A 73 30.26 -10.44 -19.41
N LEU A 74 29.82 -11.22 -20.41
CA LEU A 74 30.67 -11.61 -21.54
C LEU A 74 31.16 -10.38 -22.32
N MET A 75 30.28 -9.43 -22.61
CA MET A 75 30.66 -8.21 -23.33
C MET A 75 31.57 -7.31 -22.50
N LEU A 76 31.35 -7.24 -21.19
CA LEU A 76 32.22 -6.52 -20.26
C LEU A 76 33.63 -7.11 -20.23
N ASP A 77 33.76 -8.43 -20.17
CA ASP A 77 35.05 -9.14 -20.18
C ASP A 77 35.85 -8.86 -21.45
N LEU A 78 35.19 -8.87 -22.61
CA LEU A 78 35.83 -8.57 -23.90
C LEU A 78 36.39 -7.15 -23.98
N LYS A 79 35.72 -6.16 -23.37
CA LYS A 79 36.16 -4.76 -23.42
C LYS A 79 37.03 -4.33 -22.24
N LEU A 80 37.03 -5.08 -21.14
CA LEU A 80 37.79 -4.77 -19.92
C LEU A 80 39.27 -4.49 -20.23
N TYR A 81 39.90 -5.29 -21.10
CA TYR A 81 41.31 -5.13 -21.46
C TYR A 81 41.65 -3.89 -22.30
N TYR A 82 40.66 -3.29 -22.96
CA TYR A 82 40.88 -2.18 -23.90
C TYR A 82 40.60 -0.79 -23.28
N LEU A 83 39.94 -0.75 -22.12
CA LEU A 83 39.52 0.50 -21.48
C LEU A 83 40.46 0.92 -20.34
N PRO A 84 40.60 2.23 -20.06
CA PRO A 84 41.38 2.71 -18.93
C PRO A 84 40.71 2.35 -17.60
N GLY A 85 41.52 2.20 -16.54
CA GLY A 85 41.08 1.60 -15.26
C GLY A 85 39.88 2.26 -14.59
N TYR A 86 39.68 3.58 -14.75
CA TYR A 86 38.52 4.25 -14.17
C TYR A 86 37.20 3.84 -14.86
N TYR A 87 37.20 3.67 -16.18
CA TYR A 87 36.05 3.16 -16.91
C TYR A 87 35.78 1.69 -16.58
N GLN A 88 36.82 0.88 -16.40
CA GLN A 88 36.66 -0.52 -15.94
C GLN A 88 35.88 -0.56 -14.62
N ALA A 89 36.29 0.25 -13.65
CA ALA A 89 35.61 0.33 -12.35
C ALA A 89 34.16 0.81 -12.48
N LEU A 90 33.90 1.83 -13.31
CA LEU A 90 32.54 2.33 -13.57
C LEU A 90 31.64 1.26 -14.19
N LEU A 91 32.13 0.53 -15.19
CA LEU A 91 31.32 -0.47 -15.90
C LEU A 91 31.05 -1.71 -15.05
N VAL A 92 32.07 -2.21 -14.32
CA VAL A 92 31.88 -3.29 -13.35
C VAL A 92 30.87 -2.88 -12.27
N THR A 93 31.04 -1.69 -11.71
CA THR A 93 30.11 -1.16 -10.69
C THR A 93 28.71 -1.00 -11.25
N GLY A 94 28.57 -0.49 -12.48
CA GLY A 94 27.29 -0.32 -13.15
C GLY A 94 26.55 -1.64 -13.36
N VAL A 95 27.23 -2.69 -13.85
CA VAL A 95 26.63 -4.02 -14.03
C VAL A 95 26.22 -4.62 -12.68
N VAL A 96 27.04 -4.49 -11.64
CA VAL A 96 26.72 -4.96 -10.29
C VAL A 96 25.50 -4.22 -9.72
N LEU A 97 25.47 -2.89 -9.83
CA LEU A 97 24.34 -2.08 -9.37
C LEU A 97 23.06 -2.44 -10.11
N LEU A 98 23.10 -2.58 -11.44
CA LEU A 98 21.95 -3.02 -12.23
C LEU A 98 21.44 -4.39 -11.80
N THR A 99 22.35 -5.33 -11.50
CA THR A 99 22.00 -6.68 -11.03
C THR A 99 21.27 -6.64 -9.68
N ILE A 100 21.81 -5.91 -8.69
CA ILE A 100 21.21 -5.79 -7.35
C ILE A 100 19.88 -5.06 -7.43
N CYS A 101 19.83 -3.96 -8.18
CA CYS A 101 18.60 -3.19 -8.37
C CYS A 101 17.55 -4.04 -9.06
N GLU A 102 17.90 -4.83 -10.09
CA GLU A 102 16.96 -5.68 -10.81
C GLU A 102 16.34 -6.75 -9.90
N ILE A 103 17.16 -7.44 -9.09
CA ILE A 103 16.64 -8.44 -8.14
C ILE A 103 15.66 -7.78 -7.15
N THR A 104 16.04 -6.65 -6.57
CA THR A 104 15.21 -5.90 -5.62
C THR A 104 13.91 -5.42 -6.28
N ARG A 105 14.02 -4.94 -7.51
CA ARG A 105 12.92 -4.44 -8.33
C ARG A 105 11.96 -5.57 -8.66
N LEU A 106 12.41 -6.70 -9.20
CA LEU A 106 11.55 -7.86 -9.47
C LEU A 106 10.83 -8.35 -8.20
N TYR A 107 11.51 -8.37 -7.05
CA TYR A 107 10.91 -8.72 -5.77
C TYR A 107 9.80 -7.75 -5.36
N LEU A 108 10.07 -6.43 -5.40
CA LEU A 108 9.10 -5.40 -5.05
C LEU A 108 7.92 -5.34 -6.04
N GLY A 109 8.16 -5.53 -7.33
CA GLY A 109 7.13 -5.58 -8.36
C GLY A 109 6.19 -6.76 -8.15
N TYR A 110 6.73 -7.94 -7.83
CA TYR A 110 5.95 -9.13 -7.54
C TYR A 110 5.11 -8.97 -6.27
N ILE A 111 5.73 -8.57 -5.16
CA ILE A 111 5.04 -8.41 -3.87
C ILE A 111 4.06 -7.22 -3.89
N GLY A 112 4.47 -6.09 -4.45
CA GLY A 112 3.68 -4.86 -4.51
C GLY A 112 2.42 -5.05 -5.36
N ASN A 113 2.52 -5.77 -6.47
CA ASN A 113 1.37 -6.09 -7.31
C ASN A 113 0.43 -7.11 -6.65
N LEU A 114 0.95 -8.20 -6.09
CA LEU A 114 0.12 -9.27 -5.50
C LEU A 114 -0.54 -8.92 -4.18
N LYS A 115 0.13 -8.10 -3.35
CA LYS A 115 -0.39 -7.71 -2.04
C LYS A 115 -1.07 -6.33 -2.06
N GLU A 116 -1.27 -5.76 -3.26
CA GLU A 116 -1.78 -4.40 -3.49
C GLU A 116 -1.11 -3.32 -2.60
N LYS A 117 0.17 -3.51 -2.27
CA LYS A 117 0.83 -2.60 -1.37
C LYS A 117 1.49 -1.48 -2.14
N VAL A 118 0.86 -0.31 -2.04
CA VAL A 118 1.35 0.94 -2.64
C VAL A 118 2.79 1.29 -2.29
N PRO A 119 3.28 1.18 -1.03
CA PRO A 119 4.67 1.54 -0.75
C PRO A 119 5.68 0.64 -1.46
N GLU A 120 5.43 -0.67 -1.55
CA GLU A 120 6.29 -1.61 -2.27
C GLU A 120 6.29 -1.35 -3.78
N LEU A 121 5.12 -1.08 -4.37
CA LEU A 121 5.00 -0.74 -5.79
C LEU A 121 5.62 0.63 -6.12
N ALA A 122 5.56 1.60 -5.20
CA ALA A 122 6.24 2.88 -5.34
C ALA A 122 7.76 2.71 -5.27
N GLY A 123 8.24 1.82 -4.40
CA GLY A 123 9.65 1.43 -4.36
C GLY A 123 10.14 0.81 -5.67
N PHE A 124 9.36 -0.10 -6.26
CA PHE A 124 9.61 -0.64 -7.60
C PHE A 124 9.77 0.46 -8.65
N TRP A 125 8.82 1.40 -8.69
CA TRP A 125 8.81 2.49 -9.65
C TRP A 125 10.00 3.44 -9.45
N LEU A 126 10.28 3.80 -8.20
CA LEU A 126 11.39 4.67 -7.82
C LEU A 126 12.75 4.05 -8.19
N ILE A 127 12.98 2.77 -7.86
CA ILE A 127 14.24 2.08 -8.19
C ILE A 127 14.44 2.02 -9.71
N SER A 128 13.38 1.69 -10.45
CA SER A 128 13.40 1.65 -11.91
C SER A 128 13.78 3.00 -12.50
N PHE A 129 13.15 4.08 -12.04
CA PHE A 129 13.34 5.42 -12.58
C PHE A 129 14.67 6.06 -12.15
N LEU A 130 15.05 5.91 -10.87
CA LEU A 130 16.16 6.64 -10.28
C LEU A 130 17.52 5.95 -10.47
N PHE A 131 17.55 4.61 -10.47
CA PHE A 131 18.80 3.85 -10.59
C PHE A 131 18.89 3.13 -11.93
N GLN A 132 17.87 2.35 -12.30
CA GLN A 132 17.92 1.51 -13.49
C GLN A 132 18.05 2.34 -14.77
N LEU A 133 17.18 3.36 -14.94
CA LEU A 133 17.17 4.17 -16.16
C LEU A 133 18.46 4.98 -16.38
N PRO A 134 18.98 5.76 -15.40
CA PRO A 134 20.17 6.57 -15.64
C PRO A 134 21.41 5.71 -15.91
N ILE A 135 21.57 4.61 -15.18
CA ILE A 135 22.69 3.69 -15.39
C ILE A 135 22.56 3.04 -16.77
N LEU A 136 21.39 2.54 -17.15
CA LEU A 136 21.20 1.90 -18.46
C LEU A 136 21.35 2.89 -19.62
N LEU A 137 20.91 4.14 -19.46
CA LEU A 137 21.11 5.21 -20.43
C LEU A 137 22.59 5.53 -20.59
N PHE A 138 23.36 5.54 -19.48
CA PHE A 138 24.80 5.71 -19.52
C PHE A 138 25.47 4.61 -20.36
N PHE A 139 25.13 3.33 -20.14
CA PHE A 139 25.64 2.22 -20.97
C PHE A 139 25.27 2.35 -22.46
N LEU A 140 24.14 2.98 -22.79
CA LEU A 140 23.66 3.08 -24.18
C LEU A 140 24.18 4.31 -24.93
N THR A 141 24.51 5.39 -24.22
CA THR A 141 24.80 6.72 -24.79
C THR A 141 26.29 7.06 -24.78
N ASP A 142 27.08 6.36 -23.98
CA ASP A 142 28.50 6.65 -23.83
C ASP A 142 29.31 6.16 -25.05
N GLU A 143 29.45 7.04 -26.04
CA GLU A 143 30.21 6.79 -27.28
C GLU A 143 31.73 6.69 -27.04
N ASP A 144 32.24 7.12 -25.88
CA ASP A 144 33.67 6.98 -25.53
C ASP A 144 34.05 5.54 -25.19
N ILE A 145 33.04 4.68 -25.01
CA ILE A 145 33.19 3.24 -24.83
C ILE A 145 33.06 2.58 -26.20
N ILE A 146 33.88 1.56 -26.46
CA ILE A 146 33.67 0.66 -27.61
C ILE A 146 32.38 -0.13 -27.36
N ILE A 147 31.24 0.41 -27.82
CA ILE A 147 29.94 -0.23 -27.69
C ILE A 147 29.83 -1.34 -28.73
N LEU A 148 29.81 -2.59 -28.28
CA LEU A 148 29.55 -3.73 -29.15
C LEU A 148 28.10 -3.66 -29.70
N PRO A 149 27.85 -4.03 -30.97
CA PRO A 149 26.49 -4.06 -31.51
C PRO A 149 25.53 -4.95 -30.70
N LEU A 150 26.05 -6.06 -30.16
CA LEU A 150 25.31 -6.95 -29.26
C LEU A 150 24.94 -6.26 -27.94
N GLU A 151 25.86 -5.46 -27.39
CA GLU A 151 25.67 -4.72 -26.14
C GLU A 151 24.53 -3.73 -26.29
N ARG A 152 24.58 -2.94 -27.37
CA ARG A 152 23.53 -1.99 -27.71
C ARG A 152 22.18 -2.69 -27.90
N ALA A 153 22.13 -3.82 -28.60
CA ALA A 153 20.89 -4.55 -28.83
C ALA A 153 20.29 -5.06 -27.51
N VAL A 154 21.09 -5.72 -26.68
CA VAL A 154 20.63 -6.31 -25.42
C VAL A 154 20.18 -5.25 -24.42
N HIS A 155 20.96 -4.17 -24.24
CA HIS A 155 20.55 -3.06 -23.36
C HIS A 155 19.34 -2.31 -23.90
N SER A 156 19.18 -2.18 -25.22
CA SER A 156 17.97 -1.57 -25.80
C SER A 156 16.71 -2.39 -25.55
N ILE A 157 16.79 -3.72 -25.69
CA ILE A 157 15.67 -4.61 -25.38
C ILE A 157 15.33 -4.51 -23.89
N TYR A 158 16.33 -4.52 -23.02
CA TYR A 158 16.13 -4.38 -21.58
C TYR A 158 15.51 -3.02 -21.20
N LEU A 159 15.94 -1.94 -21.87
CA LEU A 159 15.36 -0.60 -21.70
C LEU A 159 13.87 -0.60 -22.08
N LEU A 160 13.49 -1.27 -23.17
CA LEU A 160 12.09 -1.41 -23.59
C LEU A 160 11.25 -2.11 -22.49
N PHE A 161 11.77 -3.20 -21.93
CA PHE A 161 11.13 -3.88 -20.80
C PHE A 161 10.90 -2.91 -19.64
N ILE A 162 11.95 -2.23 -19.18
CA ILE A 162 11.86 -1.27 -18.06
C ILE A 162 10.85 -0.16 -18.34
N LEU A 163 10.84 0.42 -19.55
CA LEU A 163 9.90 1.47 -19.92
C LEU A 163 8.45 0.96 -19.91
N SER A 164 8.21 -0.24 -20.45
CA SER A 164 6.87 -0.84 -20.43
C SER A 164 6.38 -1.13 -19.01
N GLU A 165 7.27 -1.58 -18.13
CA GLU A 165 6.96 -1.85 -16.73
C GLU A 165 6.74 -0.56 -15.93
N LEU A 166 7.51 0.50 -16.18
CA LEU A 166 7.31 1.83 -15.59
C LEU A 166 5.94 2.39 -15.93
N LEU A 167 5.51 2.26 -17.20
CA LEU A 167 4.18 2.69 -17.62
C LEU A 167 3.10 1.86 -16.93
N ALA A 168 3.21 0.53 -16.97
CA ALA A 168 2.23 -0.37 -16.34
C ALA A 168 2.14 -0.14 -14.82
N SER A 169 3.29 0.01 -14.14
CA SER A 169 3.36 0.29 -12.71
C SER A 169 2.82 1.67 -12.36
N PHE A 170 3.04 2.69 -13.19
CA PHE A 170 2.44 4.00 -13.00
C PHE A 170 0.90 3.95 -13.06
N PHE A 171 0.34 3.22 -14.01
CA PHE A 171 -1.11 3.00 -14.08
C PHE A 171 -1.63 2.26 -12.83
N ALA A 172 -0.94 1.21 -12.40
CA ALA A 172 -1.29 0.48 -11.18
C ALA A 172 -1.22 1.36 -9.92
N LEU A 173 -0.16 2.17 -9.76
CA LEU A 173 -0.02 3.14 -8.68
C LEU A 173 -1.17 4.16 -8.67
N ARG A 174 -1.49 4.75 -9.83
CA ARG A 174 -2.59 5.71 -9.95
C ARG A 174 -3.95 5.09 -9.60
N ALA A 175 -4.18 3.85 -10.01
CA ALA A 175 -5.39 3.12 -9.66
C ALA A 175 -5.47 2.86 -8.15
N MET A 176 -4.40 2.38 -7.53
CA MET A 176 -4.36 2.09 -6.09
C MET A 176 -4.51 3.37 -5.24
N THR A 177 -3.85 4.48 -5.58
CA THR A 177 -3.99 5.75 -4.85
C THR A 177 -5.44 6.25 -4.86
N ARG A 178 -6.16 6.10 -5.98
CA ARG A 178 -7.60 6.42 -6.04
C ARG A 178 -8.42 5.53 -5.11
N LYS A 179 -8.11 4.23 -5.02
CA LYS A 179 -8.76 3.30 -4.07
C LYS A 179 -8.52 3.74 -2.61
N LEU A 180 -7.28 4.11 -2.26
CA LEU A 180 -6.92 4.61 -0.93
C LEU A 180 -7.68 5.87 -0.55
N THR A 181 -7.79 6.84 -1.47
CA THR A 181 -8.57 8.06 -1.24
C THR A 181 -10.05 7.75 -1.03
N LEU A 182 -10.64 6.86 -1.84
CA LEU A 182 -12.03 6.44 -1.66
C LEU A 182 -12.27 5.74 -0.32
N LEU A 183 -11.39 4.83 0.08
CA LEU A 183 -11.48 4.15 1.38
C LEU A 183 -11.32 5.12 2.55
N PHE A 184 -10.45 6.12 2.42
CA PHE A 184 -10.31 7.17 3.43
C PHE A 184 -11.60 7.99 3.58
N HIS A 185 -12.17 8.43 2.45
CA HIS A 185 -13.43 9.17 2.48
C HIS A 185 -14.58 8.34 3.06
N LEU A 186 -14.74 7.08 2.64
CA LEU A 186 -15.77 6.19 3.19
C LEU A 186 -15.57 5.94 4.70
N ARG A 187 -14.32 5.79 5.15
CA ARG A 187 -14.01 5.65 6.58
C ARG A 187 -14.40 6.89 7.37
N GLN A 188 -14.14 8.09 6.83
CA GLN A 188 -14.57 9.33 7.46
C GLN A 188 -16.10 9.40 7.60
N PHE A 189 -16.86 9.01 6.58
CA PHE A 189 -18.32 8.98 6.67
C PHE A 189 -18.83 7.94 7.68
N GLY A 190 -18.28 6.72 7.68
CA GLY A 190 -18.67 5.67 8.60
C GLY A 190 -18.36 5.97 10.08
N GLU A 191 -17.30 6.71 10.36
CA GLU A 191 -16.96 7.14 11.73
C GLU A 191 -17.90 8.24 12.23
N VAL A 192 -18.27 9.19 11.35
CA VAL A 192 -19.24 10.25 11.65
C VAL A 192 -20.65 9.67 11.88
N GLU A 193 -21.05 8.69 11.08
CA GLU A 193 -22.34 8.02 11.25
C GLU A 193 -22.42 7.19 12.53
N ASN A 194 -21.36 6.46 12.89
CA ASN A 194 -21.27 5.78 14.19
C ASN A 194 -21.35 6.76 15.36
N LEU A 195 -20.71 7.93 15.27
CA LEU A 195 -20.79 8.96 16.30
C LEU A 195 -22.20 9.54 16.44
N HIS A 196 -22.90 9.73 15.32
CA HIS A 196 -24.28 10.21 15.29
C HIS A 196 -25.25 9.18 15.90
N HIS A 197 -25.05 7.90 15.60
CA HIS A 197 -25.84 6.81 16.18
C HIS A 197 -25.61 6.67 17.69
N LEU A 198 -24.37 6.85 18.17
CA LEU A 198 -24.05 6.87 19.60
C LEU A 198 -24.71 8.06 20.32
N HIS A 199 -24.69 9.24 19.70
CA HIS A 199 -25.33 10.44 20.25
C HIS A 199 -26.85 10.29 20.36
N HIS A 200 -27.51 9.75 19.34
CA HIS A 200 -28.95 9.45 19.38
C HIS A 200 -29.31 8.38 20.41
N HIS A 201 -28.47 7.35 20.58
CA HIS A 201 -28.69 6.33 21.62
C HIS A 201 -28.55 6.91 23.04
N HIS A 202 -27.62 7.84 23.25
CA HIS A 202 -27.44 8.51 24.54
C HIS A 202 -28.59 9.47 24.86
N LEU A 203 -29.12 10.18 23.86
CA LEU A 203 -30.31 11.02 24.01
C LEU A 203 -31.57 10.18 24.33
N HIS A 204 -31.70 9.00 23.71
CA HIS A 204 -32.82 8.09 23.98
C HIS A 204 -32.75 7.41 25.37
N ILE A 205 -31.55 7.20 25.92
CA ILE A 205 -31.39 6.72 27.30
C ILE A 205 -31.63 7.84 28.31
N ALA A 206 -31.25 9.09 27.99
CA ALA A 206 -31.60 10.26 28.81
C ALA A 206 -33.10 10.61 28.79
N GLY A 207 -33.84 10.19 27.76
CA GLY A 207 -35.30 10.35 27.65
C GLY A 207 -36.15 9.22 28.25
N LYS A 208 -35.53 8.13 28.72
CA LYS A 208 -36.20 7.00 29.39
C LYS A 208 -35.55 6.71 30.74
N SER A 209 -35.68 7.64 31.68
CA SER A 209 -35.61 7.32 33.10
C SER A 209 -36.90 7.77 33.80
N PRO A 210 -37.69 6.85 34.37
CA PRO A 210 -38.77 7.23 35.27
C PRO A 210 -38.15 7.83 36.54
N ALA A 211 -38.77 8.92 37.01
CA ALA A 211 -38.40 9.65 38.20
C ALA A 211 -38.13 8.74 39.40
N PHE A 212 -36.94 8.85 40.00
CA PHE A 212 -36.76 8.52 41.41
C PHE A 212 -35.54 9.22 42.02
N GLY A 213 -35.77 10.01 43.07
CA GLY A 213 -34.79 10.29 44.12
C GLY A 213 -33.88 11.51 43.93
N MET A 214 -34.37 12.69 44.32
CA MET A 214 -33.52 13.73 44.92
C MET A 214 -32.99 13.22 46.27
N PRO A 215 -31.71 13.46 46.59
CA PRO A 215 -31.45 14.18 47.82
C PRO A 215 -30.41 15.29 47.66
N TYR A 216 -30.79 16.44 48.21
CA TYR A 216 -29.93 17.58 48.49
C TYR A 216 -28.73 17.17 49.36
N TYR A 217 -27.50 17.53 48.96
CA TYR A 217 -26.43 18.00 49.85
C TYR A 217 -25.25 18.55 49.02
N GLY A 218 -24.69 19.69 49.43
CA GLY A 218 -23.27 19.97 49.18
C GLY A 218 -22.92 21.24 48.40
N ARG A 219 -23.21 22.40 49.00
CA ARG A 219 -22.55 23.71 48.79
C ARG A 219 -21.19 23.69 48.08
N THR A 220 -21.10 24.50 47.03
CA THR A 220 -19.88 25.14 46.54
C THR A 220 -19.22 25.95 47.65
N VAL A 221 -18.02 25.58 48.07
CA VAL A 221 -17.13 26.41 48.89
C VAL A 221 -15.70 26.23 48.37
N LEU A 222 -15.22 27.27 47.68
CA LEU A 222 -13.80 27.45 47.36
C LEU A 222 -13.04 27.73 48.67
N PRO A 223 -11.83 27.18 48.89
CA PRO A 223 -10.97 27.60 49.98
C PRO A 223 -10.29 28.94 49.65
N MET A 224 -10.57 29.98 50.43
CA MET A 224 -9.66 31.13 50.59
C MET A 224 -8.51 30.76 51.53
N PRO A 225 -7.27 31.23 51.28
CA PRO A 225 -6.24 31.33 52.31
C PRO A 225 -6.36 32.64 53.12
N PRO A 226 -6.06 32.65 54.44
CA PRO A 226 -6.27 33.81 55.30
C PRO A 226 -5.06 34.77 55.41
N HIS A 227 -5.39 36.05 55.33
CA HIS A 227 -5.10 37.13 56.29
C HIS A 227 -3.65 37.63 56.51
N THR A 228 -3.40 38.91 56.21
CA THR A 228 -2.97 39.91 57.23
C THR A 228 -3.06 41.36 56.73
N ASN A 229 -3.50 42.21 57.65
CA ASN A 229 -3.85 43.63 57.54
C ASN A 229 -2.64 44.54 57.34
N ASN A 230 -2.84 45.68 56.65
CA ASN A 230 -2.74 47.05 57.22
C ASN A 230 -2.83 48.09 56.10
N VAL A 231 -3.87 48.94 56.08
CA VAL A 231 -3.95 50.31 56.67
C VAL A 231 -3.52 51.41 55.70
N HIS A 232 -4.47 52.36 55.52
CA HIS A 232 -4.36 53.76 55.12
C HIS A 232 -4.31 54.18 53.64
N SER A 233 -5.50 54.64 53.21
CA SER A 233 -5.79 55.96 52.62
C SER A 233 -4.65 56.98 52.53
N HIS A 234 -4.53 57.57 51.34
CA HIS A 234 -4.73 59.00 51.15
C HIS A 234 -5.50 59.24 49.84
#